data_AF-A0A351HCW5-F1
#
_entry.id   AF-A0A351HCW5-F1
#
_cell.length_a   1.000
_cell.length_b   1.000
_cell.length_c   1.000
_cell.angle_alpha   90.00
_cell.angle_beta   90.00
_cell.angle_gamma   90.00
#
_symmetry.space_group_name_H-M   'P 1'
#
loop_
_entity.id
_entity.type
_entity.pdbx_description
1 polymer ?
#
loop_
_entity_poly.entity_id
_entity_poly.type
_entity_poly.pdbx_seq_one_letter_code
_entity_poly.pdbx_strand_id
1 'polypeptide(L)'
;MPDRHAIEALILDAVRLLAEDFELNALKSPTTHSPLYGEGGALDSMALVNLIADVEDALTEKFGVSVTLADEKAMSARHSPYRSVAALVDAVIERMPS
;
A
#
# COMPACT_ATOMS: atom_id res chain seq x y z
N MET A 1 -12.92 -2.10 14.11
CA MET A 1 -11.95 -1.61 13.10
C MET A 1 -10.58 -2.16 13.46
N PRO A 2 -9.78 -2.61 12.48
CA PRO A 2 -8.41 -3.03 12.74
C PRO A 2 -7.56 -1.85 13.24
N ASP A 3 -6.63 -2.14 14.13
CA ASP A 3 -5.68 -1.14 14.63
C ASP A 3 -4.71 -0.71 13.51
N ARG A 4 -4.20 0.53 13.60
CA ARG A 4 -3.20 1.06 12.66
C ARG A 4 -2.00 0.13 12.49
N HIS A 5 -1.50 -0.45 13.57
CA HIS A 5 -0.39 -1.41 13.54
C HIS A 5 -0.72 -2.69 12.76
N ALA A 6 -1.98 -3.16 12.82
CA ALA A 6 -2.41 -4.35 12.10
C ALA A 6 -2.50 -4.08 10.59
N ILE A 7 -2.99 -2.90 10.20
CA ILE A 7 -3.01 -2.43 8.81
C ILE A 7 -1.58 -2.25 8.29
N GLU A 8 -0.70 -1.64 9.07
CA GLU A 8 0.71 -1.46 8.72
C GLU A 8 1.42 -2.80 8.51
N ALA A 9 1.25 -3.76 9.42
CA ALA A 9 1.82 -5.08 9.27
C ALA A 9 1.31 -5.81 8.01
N LEU A 10 0.02 -5.67 7.68
CA LEU A 10 -0.56 -6.23 6.46
C LEU A 10 0.05 -5.60 5.21
N ILE A 11 0.17 -4.27 5.16
CA ILE A 11 0.74 -3.57 4.02
C ILE A 11 2.22 -3.92 3.84
N LEU A 12 2.99 -3.99 4.92
CA LEU A 12 4.39 -4.38 4.87
C LEU A 12 4.57 -5.79 4.29
N ASP A 13 3.68 -6.71 4.65
CA ASP A 13 3.67 -8.07 4.12
C ASP A 13 3.33 -8.07 2.62
N ALA A 14 2.26 -7.37 2.21
CA ALA A 14 1.89 -7.23 0.80
C ALA A 14 3.01 -6.61 -0.06
N VAL A 15 3.66 -5.54 0.44
CA VAL A 15 4.80 -4.91 -0.23
C VAL A 15 5.95 -5.90 -0.38
N ARG A 16 6.24 -6.68 0.66
CA ARG A 16 7.31 -7.67 0.61
C ARG A 16 7.01 -8.79 -0.39
N LEU A 17 5.79 -9.32 -0.41
CA LEU A 17 5.37 -10.36 -1.35
C LEU A 17 5.50 -9.87 -2.80
N LEU A 18 4.96 -8.68 -3.08
CA LEU A 18 5.12 -8.03 -4.38
C LEU A 18 6.60 -7.80 -4.74
N ALA A 19 7.41 -7.37 -3.78
CA ALA A 19 8.83 -7.15 -4.01
C ALA A 19 9.60 -8.44 -4.31
N GLU A 20 9.18 -9.57 -3.74
CA GLU A 20 9.71 -10.89 -4.08
C GLU A 20 9.32 -11.29 -5.51
N ASP A 21 8.06 -11.08 -5.90
CA ASP A 21 7.54 -11.38 -7.26
C ASP A 21 8.16 -10.53 -8.36
N PHE A 22 8.39 -9.24 -8.10
CA PHE A 22 8.96 -8.29 -9.05
C PHE A 22 10.50 -8.14 -8.90
N GLU A 23 11.14 -8.97 -8.08
CA GLU A 23 12.58 -8.92 -7.76
C GLU A 23 13.08 -7.53 -7.29
N LEU A 24 12.23 -6.77 -6.62
CA LEU A 24 12.51 -5.43 -6.11
C LEU A 24 13.34 -5.49 -4.83
N ASN A 25 14.66 -5.62 -4.97
CA ASN A 25 15.58 -5.73 -3.83
C ASN A 25 15.45 -4.60 -2.80
N ALA A 26 15.08 -3.39 -3.23
CA ALA A 26 14.86 -2.24 -2.36
C ALA A 26 13.66 -2.40 -1.39
N LEU A 27 12.70 -3.27 -1.73
CA LEU A 27 11.46 -3.47 -0.99
C LEU A 27 11.34 -4.88 -0.37
N LYS A 28 12.39 -5.71 -0.41
CA LYS A 28 12.43 -7.03 0.27
C LYS A 28 12.41 -6.92 1.80
N SER A 29 12.75 -5.76 2.34
CA SER A 29 12.66 -5.46 3.77
C SER A 29 12.06 -4.07 3.94
N PRO A 30 10.76 -3.91 3.63
CA PRO A 30 10.11 -2.61 3.69
C PRO A 30 9.95 -2.17 5.14
N THR A 31 9.92 -0.87 5.34
CA THR A 31 9.67 -0.20 6.63
C THR A 31 8.55 0.81 6.46
N THR A 32 8.02 1.32 7.57
CA THR A 32 6.98 2.35 7.58
C THR A 32 7.36 3.60 6.76
N HIS A 33 8.65 3.91 6.64
CA HIS A 33 9.16 5.05 5.89
C HIS A 33 9.70 4.69 4.49
N SER A 34 9.63 3.41 4.09
CA SER A 34 10.12 2.99 2.79
C SER A 34 9.33 3.67 1.67
N PRO A 35 10.01 4.30 0.70
CA PRO A 35 9.35 4.90 -0.45
C PRO A 35 8.82 3.80 -1.37
N LEU A 36 7.55 3.93 -1.76
CA LEU A 36 6.87 2.96 -2.62
C LEU A 36 6.77 3.50 -4.04
N TYR A 37 6.15 4.67 -4.22
CA TYR A 37 5.87 5.27 -5.54
C TYR A 37 6.40 6.71 -5.65
N GLY A 38 6.79 7.12 -6.86
CA GLY A 38 7.25 8.47 -7.17
C GLY A 38 8.76 8.65 -7.03
N GLU A 39 9.21 9.83 -6.59
CA GLU A 39 10.64 10.13 -6.49
C GLU A 39 11.34 9.23 -5.46
N GLY A 40 12.16 8.30 -5.94
CA GLY A 40 12.85 7.30 -5.11
C GLY A 40 12.01 6.08 -4.73
N GLY A 41 10.77 5.97 -5.24
CA GLY A 41 9.95 4.76 -5.11
C GLY A 41 10.44 3.66 -6.06
N ALA A 42 10.37 2.40 -5.60
CA ALA A 42 10.74 1.24 -6.43
C ALA A 42 9.57 0.66 -7.24
N LEU A 43 8.34 1.12 -6.98
CA LEU A 43 7.15 0.69 -7.72
C LEU A 43 6.89 1.60 -8.92
N ASP A 44 6.73 0.97 -10.08
CA ASP A 44 6.16 1.61 -11.26
C ASP A 44 4.62 1.61 -11.19
N SER A 45 3.96 2.31 -12.11
CA SER A 45 2.49 2.43 -12.11
C SER A 45 1.76 1.07 -12.14
N MET A 46 2.28 0.07 -12.86
CA MET A 46 1.68 -1.27 -12.90
C MET A 46 1.88 -2.05 -11.59
N ALA A 47 3.09 -2.00 -11.02
CA ALA A 47 3.38 -2.65 -9.74
C ALA A 47 2.58 -2.01 -8.61
N LEU A 48 2.37 -0.69 -8.66
CA LEU A 48 1.51 0.01 -7.71
C LEU A 48 0.05 -0.45 -7.79
N VAL A 49 -0.51 -0.61 -9.00
CA VAL A 49 -1.87 -1.11 -9.17
C VAL A 49 -2.03 -2.50 -8.57
N ASN A 50 -1.05 -3.39 -8.80
CA ASN A 50 -1.05 -4.72 -8.19
C ASN A 50 -1.00 -4.65 -6.66
N LEU A 51 -0.09 -3.84 -6.10
CA LEU A 51 -0.01 -3.65 -4.65
C LEU A 51 -1.34 -3.21 -4.06
N ILE A 52 -2.00 -2.26 -4.72
CA ILE A 52 -3.29 -1.72 -4.27
C ILE A 52 -4.33 -2.83 -4.23
N ALA A 53 -4.46 -3.61 -5.30
CA ALA A 53 -5.39 -4.74 -5.36
C ALA A 53 -5.10 -5.77 -4.26
N ASP A 54 -3.83 -6.16 -4.09
CA ASP A 54 -3.42 -7.12 -3.06
C ASP A 54 -3.75 -6.63 -1.64
N VAL A 55 -3.59 -5.32 -1.38
CA VAL A 55 -3.94 -4.72 -0.09
C VAL A 55 -5.45 -4.68 0.12
N GLU A 56 -6.24 -4.30 -0.89
CA GLU A 56 -7.71 -4.29 -0.81
C GLU A 56 -8.28 -5.69 -0.54
N ASP A 57 -7.76 -6.69 -1.25
CA ASP A 57 -8.14 -8.09 -1.09
C ASP A 57 -7.73 -8.60 0.30
N ALA A 58 -6.48 -8.38 0.73
CA ALA A 58 -6.01 -8.81 2.03
C ALA A 58 -6.76 -8.12 3.20
N LEU A 59 -7.15 -6.85 3.06
CA LEU A 59 -8.00 -6.17 4.05
C LEU A 59 -9.39 -6.80 4.13
N THR A 60 -9.96 -7.15 2.97
CA THR A 60 -11.26 -7.81 2.89
C THR A 60 -11.22 -9.21 3.49
N GLU A 61 -10.20 -10.01 3.15
CA GLU A 61 -10.05 -11.38 3.67
C GLU A 61 -9.72 -11.41 5.16
N LYS A 62 -8.81 -10.54 5.63
CA LYS A 62 -8.30 -10.58 7.01
C LYS A 62 -9.18 -9.85 8.00
N PHE A 63 -9.81 -8.75 7.57
CA PHE A 63 -10.58 -7.87 8.45
C PHE A 63 -12.05 -7.74 8.05
N GLY A 64 -12.46 -8.29 6.90
CA GLY A 64 -13.83 -8.13 6.40
C GLY A 64 -14.14 -6.72 5.95
N VAL A 65 -13.11 -5.89 5.67
CA VAL A 65 -13.28 -4.49 5.26
C VAL A 65 -12.92 -4.31 3.79
N SER A 66 -13.91 -3.93 3.00
CA SER A 66 -13.70 -3.51 1.62
C SER A 66 -13.42 -2.01 1.58
N VAL A 67 -12.26 -1.63 1.06
CA VAL A 67 -11.87 -0.25 0.77
C VAL A 67 -11.58 -0.11 -0.72
N THR A 68 -11.77 1.09 -1.28
CA THR A 68 -11.34 1.41 -2.64
C THR A 68 -10.24 2.46 -2.57
N LEU A 69 -9.01 2.00 -2.64
CA LEU A 69 -7.79 2.79 -2.72
C LEU A 69 -7.59 3.30 -4.14
N ALA A 70 -7.86 2.50 -5.18
CA ALA A 70 -7.61 2.86 -6.58
C ALA A 70 -8.39 4.12 -7.03
N ASP A 71 -7.77 5.28 -6.84
CA ASP A 71 -8.28 6.58 -7.27
C ASP A 71 -7.28 7.24 -8.24
N GLU A 72 -7.68 7.39 -9.51
CA GLU A 72 -6.87 7.98 -10.57
C GLU A 72 -6.39 9.41 -10.22
N LYS A 73 -7.16 10.16 -9.42
CA LYS A 73 -6.76 11.51 -8.99
C LYS A 73 -5.65 11.47 -7.95
N ALA A 74 -5.60 10.42 -7.14
CA ALA A 74 -4.58 10.26 -6.10
C ALA A 74 -3.21 9.81 -6.65
N MET A 75 -3.17 9.17 -7.82
CA MET A 75 -1.93 8.72 -8.46
C MET A 75 -1.11 9.87 -9.09
N SER A 76 -1.74 10.97 -9.47
CA SER A 76 -1.10 12.16 -10.06
C SER A 76 -0.94 13.32 -9.07
N ALA A 77 -1.48 13.20 -7.86
CA ALA A 77 -1.42 14.23 -6.85
C ALA A 77 0.01 14.39 -6.31
N ARG A 78 0.45 15.65 -6.15
CA ARG A 78 1.74 16.02 -5.53
C ARG A 78 1.89 15.46 -4.11
N HIS A 79 0.77 15.15 -3.45
CA HIS A 79 0.66 14.40 -2.20
C HIS A 79 0.00 13.04 -2.46
N SER A 80 0.68 12.18 -3.24
CA SER A 80 0.13 10.85 -3.51
C SER A 80 0.10 10.01 -2.23
N PRO A 81 -1.04 9.36 -1.88
CA PRO A 81 -1.14 8.47 -0.74
C PRO A 81 -0.25 7.22 -0.88
N TYR A 82 0.28 6.96 -2.06
CA TYR A 82 1.07 5.76 -2.36
C TYR A 82 2.59 5.99 -2.25
N ARG A 83 3.04 7.16 -1.78
CA ARG A 83 4.47 7.52 -1.76
C ARG A 83 5.31 6.66 -0.83
N SER A 84 4.72 6.17 0.27
CA SER A 84 5.41 5.39 1.29
C SER A 84 4.42 4.51 2.03
N VAL A 85 4.92 3.50 2.74
CA VAL A 85 4.08 2.60 3.54
C VAL A 85 3.20 3.37 4.53
N ALA A 86 3.77 4.33 5.28
CA ALA A 86 3.01 5.17 6.20
C ALA A 86 1.85 5.91 5.53
N ALA A 87 2.10 6.49 4.35
CA ALA A 87 1.06 7.23 3.63
C ALA A 87 -0.05 6.30 3.14
N LEU A 88 0.31 5.07 2.73
CA LEU A 88 -0.65 4.06 2.31
C LEU A 88 -1.51 3.58 3.48
N VAL A 89 -0.91 3.38 4.67
CA VAL A 89 -1.63 3.07 5.90
C VAL A 89 -2.66 4.15 6.23
N ASP A 90 -2.24 5.42 6.20
CA ASP A 90 -3.12 6.54 6.51
C ASP A 90 -4.27 6.62 5.46
N ALA A 91 -3.95 6.41 4.19
CA ALA A 91 -4.93 6.40 3.10
C ALA A 91 -5.95 5.27 3.19
N VAL A 92 -5.55 4.09 3.68
CA VAL A 92 -6.45 2.98 4.00
C VAL A 92 -7.39 3.40 5.11
N ILE A 93 -6.86 3.90 6.23
CA ILE A 93 -7.64 4.31 7.40
C ILE A 93 -8.68 5.37 7.03
N GLU A 94 -8.31 6.38 6.24
CA GLU A 94 -9.22 7.43 5.76
C GLU A 94 -10.38 6.90 4.90
N ARG A 95 -10.18 5.77 4.22
CA ARG A 95 -11.18 5.15 3.32
C ARG A 95 -11.99 4.06 4.00
N MET A 96 -11.64 3.67 5.24
CA MET A 96 -12.41 2.67 5.97
C MET A 96 -13.80 3.24 6.31
N PRO A 97 -14.87 2.46 6.14
CA PRO A 97 -16.19 2.86 6.59
C PRO A 97 -16.22 2.93 8.13
N SER A 98 -16.75 4.04 8.66
CA SER A 98 -16.97 4.30 10.10
C SER A 98 -17.93 3.34 10.76
#